data_AF-A0AAE3Y5G7-F1
#
_entry.id   AF-A0AAE3Y5G7-F1
#
_cell.length_a   1.000
_cell.length_b   1.000
_cell.length_c   1.000
_cell.angle_alpha   90.00
_cell.angle_beta   90.00
_cell.angle_gamma   90.00
#
_symmetry.space_group_name_H-M   'P 1'
#
loop_
_entity.id
_entity.type
_entity.pdbx_description
1 polymer ?
#
loop_
_entity_poly.entity_id
_entity_poly.type
_entity_poly.pdbx_seq_one_letter_code
_entity_poly.pdbx_strand_id
1 'polypeptide(L)'
;MKVFLQYSWDNEPHKEWVLELANRLTSDGVDLCFDRYDLKVGSNHHHFMEKIESCKKVILIMSSGYKVKADTRSGGIGYEYQIMSNEIAAELSSNKKFIPVLRDGDVKNSIPRVLQPLVFLDMREDKLFEQRYLELLHLVYDEPIIKKPKLGTKPIFDKGSLFGKMPLLGNRKALADSLLKENQLRISKKVHDIVANSIYSLMIEIEDGIEIDREKVLDGLENIYEKSRDIAYDKSDFVQPKFHDTLSDLLTSFANDSIKIILVGNTKQIWANIDKQKEYKLKTIMQELMVNMKKHSGATQVLWRFTRSGNQVDVFYQDNGVGMEKDQLLGNGLKNVKKLVKVLNGEIDFSGGKDNGLTIHISFLVIINE
;
A
#
# COMPACT_ATOMS: atom_id res chain seq x y z
N MET A 1 28.45 17.31 1.17
CA MET A 1 27.60 17.49 2.37
C MET A 1 28.21 16.63 3.47
N LYS A 2 28.55 17.18 4.65
CA LYS A 2 29.24 16.41 5.70
C LYS A 2 28.23 15.71 6.62
N VAL A 3 28.31 14.38 6.70
CA VAL A 3 27.32 13.53 7.37
C VAL A 3 28.02 12.55 8.32
N PHE A 4 27.48 12.38 9.51
CA PHE A 4 27.93 11.35 10.44
C PHE A 4 27.05 10.10 10.33
N LEU A 5 27.66 8.92 10.22
CA LEU A 5 26.92 7.65 10.20
C LEU A 5 27.12 6.93 11.54
N GLN A 6 26.05 6.84 12.32
CA GLN A 6 26.06 6.13 13.59
C GLN A 6 25.23 4.84 13.51
N TYR A 7 25.80 3.75 14.03
CA TYR A 7 25.18 2.44 14.04
C TYR A 7 25.78 1.61 15.18
N SER A 8 25.14 0.50 15.54
CA SER A 8 25.67 -0.44 16.52
C SER A 8 26.32 -1.65 15.85
N TRP A 9 27.40 -2.13 16.44
CA TRP A 9 28.06 -3.37 16.01
C TRP A 9 27.27 -4.59 16.48
N ASP A 10 26.23 -4.97 15.74
CA ASP A 10 25.30 -6.04 16.11
C ASP A 10 25.77 -7.43 15.64
N ASN A 11 25.74 -7.67 14.32
CA ASN A 11 26.16 -8.92 13.68
C ASN A 11 26.87 -8.62 12.34
N GLU A 12 27.54 -9.61 11.74
CA GLU A 12 28.26 -9.40 10.47
C GLU A 12 27.35 -8.90 9.33
N PRO A 13 26.17 -9.50 9.06
CA PRO A 13 25.27 -9.00 8.02
C PRO A 13 24.89 -7.53 8.19
N HIS A 14 24.62 -7.10 9.44
CA HIS A 14 24.35 -5.70 9.74
C HIS A 14 25.54 -4.80 9.45
N LYS A 15 26.75 -5.23 9.85
CA LYS A 15 27.99 -4.47 9.61
C LYS A 15 28.33 -4.36 8.13
N GLU A 16 28.09 -5.40 7.33
CA GLU A 16 28.24 -5.39 5.88
C GLU A 16 27.24 -4.45 5.22
N TRP A 17 25.97 -4.52 5.63
CA TRP A 17 24.92 -3.63 5.13
C TRP A 17 25.23 -2.14 5.40
N VAL A 18 25.69 -1.82 6.62
CA VAL A 18 26.10 -0.45 6.97
C VAL A 18 27.29 0.01 6.13
N LEU A 19 28.24 -0.87 5.85
CA LEU A 19 29.39 -0.56 4.98
C LEU A 19 28.95 -0.34 3.53
N GLU A 20 28.02 -1.13 3.00
CA GLU A 20 27.45 -0.93 1.67
C GLU A 20 26.77 0.43 1.56
N LEU A 21 25.94 0.78 2.55
CA LEU A 21 25.30 2.09 2.63
C LEU A 21 26.34 3.23 2.69
N ALA A 22 27.39 3.09 3.52
CA ALA A 22 28.45 4.06 3.66
C ALA A 22 29.22 4.28 2.34
N ASN A 23 29.58 3.18 1.66
CA ASN A 23 30.23 3.22 0.36
C ASN A 23 29.36 3.95 -0.66
N ARG A 24 28.05 3.65 -0.67
CA ARG A 24 27.11 4.25 -1.62
C ARG A 24 26.93 5.74 -1.39
N LEU A 25 26.69 6.16 -0.14
CA LEU A 25 26.63 7.58 0.24
C LEU A 25 27.90 8.33 -0.20
N THR A 26 29.07 7.73 0.04
CA THR A 26 30.36 8.33 -0.34
C THR A 26 30.48 8.46 -1.86
N SER A 27 30.09 7.43 -2.63
CA SER A 27 30.11 7.48 -4.10
C SER A 27 29.15 8.53 -4.68
N ASP A 28 28.06 8.82 -3.98
CA ASP A 28 27.07 9.85 -4.37
C ASP A 28 27.39 11.24 -3.75
N GLY A 29 28.65 11.47 -3.37
CA GLY A 29 29.20 12.79 -3.03
C GLY A 29 28.99 13.24 -1.57
N VAL A 30 28.59 12.33 -0.69
CA VAL A 30 28.46 12.60 0.74
C VAL A 30 29.83 12.49 1.41
N ASP A 31 30.25 13.55 2.11
CA ASP A 31 31.46 13.56 2.93
C ASP A 31 31.14 12.87 4.26
N LEU A 32 31.41 11.56 4.33
CA LEU A 32 30.92 10.69 5.38
C LEU A 32 31.96 10.52 6.51
N CYS A 33 31.61 10.99 7.71
CA CYS A 33 32.29 10.59 8.94
C CYS A 33 31.83 9.18 9.32
N PHE A 34 32.66 8.19 9.04
CA PHE A 34 32.39 6.77 9.30
C PHE A 34 33.57 6.13 10.01
N ASP A 35 33.31 5.50 11.15
CA ASP A 35 34.33 4.96 12.06
C ASP A 35 35.20 3.92 11.36
N ARG A 36 34.63 3.05 10.52
CA ARG A 36 35.38 2.02 9.80
C ARG A 36 36.31 2.57 8.71
N TYR A 37 36.12 3.82 8.26
CA TYR A 37 37.07 4.48 7.35
C TYR A 37 38.15 5.24 8.12
N ASP A 38 37.75 5.90 9.21
CA ASP A 38 38.55 6.94 9.86
C ASP A 38 39.30 6.46 11.10
N LEU A 39 38.78 5.48 11.84
CA LEU A 39 39.39 5.00 13.07
C LEU A 39 40.46 3.96 12.79
N LYS A 40 41.66 4.23 13.29
CA LYS A 40 42.77 3.28 13.34
C LYS A 40 42.90 2.68 14.73
N VAL A 41 43.49 1.50 14.83
CA VAL A 41 43.81 0.88 16.14
C VAL A 41 44.62 1.88 17.00
N GLY A 42 44.18 2.10 18.24
CA GLY A 42 44.76 3.09 19.16
C GLY A 42 44.11 4.47 19.14
N SER A 43 43.14 4.71 18.25
CA SER A 43 42.39 5.98 18.19
C SER A 43 41.38 6.11 19.34
N ASN A 44 41.13 7.33 19.80
CA ASN A 44 40.14 7.62 20.82
C ASN A 44 38.72 7.73 20.20
N HIS A 45 37.82 6.82 20.59
CA HIS A 45 36.43 6.80 20.11
C HIS A 45 35.65 8.07 20.51
N HIS A 46 35.90 8.66 21.69
CA HIS A 46 35.24 9.90 22.10
C HIS A 46 35.56 11.06 21.16
N HIS A 47 36.83 11.21 20.78
CA HIS A 47 37.23 12.26 19.84
C HIS A 47 36.59 12.09 18.46
N PHE A 48 36.31 10.84 18.06
CA PHE A 48 35.57 10.59 16.82
C PHE A 48 34.11 11.03 16.93
N MET A 49 33.46 10.81 18.09
CA MET A 49 32.09 11.26 18.33
C MET A 49 31.97 12.79 18.37
N GLU A 50 33.01 13.52 18.81
CA GLU A 50 33.03 15.00 18.73
C GLU A 50 32.84 15.54 17.29
N LYS A 51 33.16 14.73 16.26
CA LYS A 51 32.93 15.12 14.86
C LYS A 51 31.44 15.35 14.53
N ILE A 52 30.51 14.82 15.33
CA ILE A 52 29.06 14.99 15.16
C ILE A 52 28.67 16.48 15.13
N GLU A 53 29.31 17.32 15.96
CA GLU A 53 29.04 18.76 15.98
C GLU A 53 29.35 19.43 14.63
N SER A 54 30.41 18.98 13.96
CA SER A 54 30.81 19.50 12.65
C SER A 54 29.96 19.00 11.48
N CYS A 55 29.11 18.00 11.70
CA CYS A 55 28.31 17.37 10.66
C CYS A 55 26.95 18.06 10.51
N LYS A 56 26.54 18.29 9.26
CA LYS A 56 25.24 18.90 8.95
C LYS A 56 24.09 17.93 9.17
N LYS A 57 24.33 16.64 8.94
CA LYS A 57 23.38 15.56 9.18
C LYS A 57 24.02 14.43 9.96
N VAL A 58 23.21 13.68 10.69
CA VAL A 58 23.60 12.48 11.41
C VAL A 58 22.58 11.39 11.11
N ILE A 59 23.02 10.32 10.45
CA ILE A 59 22.20 9.15 10.16
C ILE A 59 22.32 8.18 11.32
N LEU A 60 21.18 7.77 11.89
CA LEU A 60 21.09 6.84 13.01
C LEU A 60 20.56 5.50 12.50
N ILE A 61 21.41 4.50 12.37
CA ILE A 61 21.00 3.14 11.99
C ILE A 61 20.51 2.41 13.23
N MET A 62 19.20 2.22 13.29
CA MET A 62 18.47 1.78 14.46
C MET A 62 18.18 0.29 14.35
N SER A 63 18.51 -0.42 15.41
CA SER A 63 18.42 -1.87 15.55
C SER A 63 18.20 -2.22 17.01
N SER A 64 17.94 -3.50 17.29
CA SER A 64 17.81 -3.99 18.66
C SER A 64 19.05 -3.69 19.51
N GLY A 65 20.25 -3.91 18.97
CA GLY A 65 21.51 -3.61 19.66
C GLY A 65 21.74 -2.12 19.87
N TYR A 66 21.36 -1.28 18.91
CA TYR A 66 21.42 0.18 19.03
C TYR A 66 20.54 0.66 20.20
N LYS A 67 19.29 0.18 20.27
CA LYS A 67 18.35 0.55 21.33
C LYS A 67 18.91 0.21 22.70
N VAL A 68 19.43 -1.00 22.88
CA VAL A 68 19.98 -1.43 24.17
C VAL A 68 21.11 -0.49 24.61
N LYS A 69 22.02 -0.13 23.70
CA LYS A 69 23.13 0.80 24.01
C LYS A 69 22.65 2.22 24.32
N ALA A 70 21.64 2.72 23.60
CA ALA A 70 21.12 4.06 23.80
C ALA A 70 20.25 4.22 25.06
N ASP A 71 19.47 3.20 25.42
CA ASP A 71 18.56 3.25 26.57
C ASP A 71 19.25 2.83 27.89
N THR A 72 20.36 2.07 27.85
CA THR A 72 21.05 1.58 29.06
C THR A 72 21.90 2.68 29.71
N ARG A 73 21.69 2.94 31.01
CA ARG A 73 22.32 4.03 31.76
C ARG A 73 23.54 3.63 32.60
N SER A 74 24.08 2.42 32.43
CA SER A 74 24.99 1.81 33.41
C SER A 74 26.34 1.42 32.79
N GLY A 75 27.44 2.00 33.31
CA GLY A 75 28.78 1.38 33.24
C GLY A 75 29.76 1.84 32.15
N GLY A 76 29.49 2.97 31.46
CA GLY A 76 30.44 3.53 30.46
C GLY A 76 30.39 2.88 29.08
N ILE A 77 29.53 1.87 28.88
CA ILE A 77 29.19 1.33 27.56
C ILE A 77 28.00 2.13 27.04
N GLY A 78 28.17 2.86 25.92
CA GLY A 78 27.07 3.62 25.30
C GLY A 78 26.92 5.07 25.77
N TYR A 79 27.91 5.62 26.48
CA TYR A 79 27.91 7.03 26.91
C TYR A 79 27.73 7.99 25.72
N GLU A 80 28.32 7.65 24.58
CA GLU A 80 28.19 8.35 23.32
C GLU A 80 26.76 8.34 22.76
N TYR A 81 26.03 7.22 22.91
CA TYR A 81 24.62 7.12 22.50
C TYR A 81 23.71 7.93 23.44
N GLN A 82 24.11 8.08 24.70
CA GLN A 82 23.38 8.87 25.68
C GLN A 82 23.52 10.38 25.44
N ILE A 83 24.74 10.87 25.16
CA ILE A 83 24.96 12.27 24.76
C ILE A 83 24.08 12.60 23.56
N MET A 84 24.08 11.73 22.57
CA MET A 84 23.26 11.91 21.38
C MET A 84 21.76 11.85 21.66
N SER A 85 21.31 10.91 22.49
CA SER A 85 19.90 10.84 22.89
C SER A 85 19.44 12.12 23.57
N ASN A 86 20.31 12.76 24.37
CA ASN A 86 20.03 14.04 25.02
C ASN A 86 20.06 15.21 24.04
N GLU A 87 21.02 15.25 23.10
CA GLU A 87 21.08 16.28 22.04
C GLU A 87 19.82 16.21 21.15
N ILE A 88 19.41 15.00 20.78
CA ILE A 88 18.17 14.80 20.00
C ILE A 88 16.94 15.21 20.82
N ALA A 89 16.89 14.86 22.11
CA ALA A 89 15.80 15.29 23.00
C ALA A 89 15.67 16.81 23.06
N ALA A 90 16.80 17.52 23.15
CA ALA A 90 16.84 18.97 23.19
C ALA A 90 16.34 19.61 21.87
N GLU A 91 16.54 18.92 20.74
CA GLU A 91 16.16 19.41 19.41
C GLU A 91 14.87 18.80 18.83
N LEU A 92 14.09 18.05 19.61
CA LEU A 92 12.86 17.36 19.17
C LEU A 92 11.87 18.25 18.39
N SER A 93 11.86 19.56 18.66
CA SER A 93 10.93 20.52 18.04
C SER A 93 11.35 21.02 16.66
N SER A 94 12.65 21.02 16.35
CA SER A 94 13.19 21.50 15.06
C SER A 94 13.81 20.39 14.22
N ASN A 95 14.29 19.33 14.87
CA ASN A 95 15.13 18.24 14.39
C ASN A 95 15.40 18.23 12.86
N LYS A 96 16.40 19.01 12.44
CA LYS A 96 16.87 19.04 11.05
C LYS A 96 18.16 18.25 10.84
N LYS A 97 18.84 17.88 11.92
CA LYS A 97 20.17 17.26 11.88
C LYS A 97 20.09 15.74 11.86
N PHE A 98 19.18 15.12 12.61
CA PHE A 98 19.15 13.68 12.79
C PHE A 98 18.18 12.99 11.82
N ILE A 99 18.65 11.92 11.18
CA ILE A 99 17.88 11.10 10.24
C ILE A 99 17.81 9.67 10.82
N PRO A 100 16.71 9.32 11.52
CA PRO A 100 16.54 7.98 12.04
C PRO A 100 16.22 7.00 10.91
N VAL A 101 16.98 5.90 10.83
CA VAL A 101 16.81 4.83 9.85
C VAL A 101 16.60 3.52 10.59
N LEU A 102 15.42 2.91 10.45
CA LEU A 102 15.14 1.60 11.06
C LEU A 102 15.69 0.50 10.15
N ARG A 103 16.68 -0.26 10.63
CA ARG A 103 17.32 -1.33 9.87
C ARG A 103 16.90 -2.74 10.29
N ASP A 104 16.63 -2.96 11.57
CA ASP A 104 16.29 -4.28 12.09
C ASP A 104 15.20 -4.19 13.15
N GLY A 105 14.39 -5.25 13.30
CA GLY A 105 13.36 -5.39 14.33
C GLY A 105 12.14 -4.47 14.16
N ASP A 106 11.56 -4.04 15.28
CA ASP A 106 10.34 -3.24 15.34
C ASP A 106 10.54 -1.93 16.11
N VAL A 107 9.56 -1.03 16.02
CA VAL A 107 9.61 0.30 16.68
C VAL A 107 9.84 0.20 18.19
N LYS A 108 9.25 -0.79 18.85
CA LYS A 108 9.36 -0.92 20.30
C LYS A 108 10.75 -1.41 20.70
N ASN A 109 11.31 -2.33 19.94
CA ASN A 109 12.52 -3.07 20.28
C ASN A 109 13.81 -2.54 19.65
N SER A 110 13.71 -1.69 18.62
CA SER A 110 14.88 -1.20 17.88
C SER A 110 15.05 0.32 17.87
N ILE A 111 14.02 1.06 18.29
CA ILE A 111 14.06 2.52 18.38
C ILE A 111 14.19 2.92 19.87
N PRO A 112 15.24 3.66 20.27
CA PRO A 112 15.37 4.26 21.60
C PRO A 112 14.14 5.08 21.97
N ARG A 113 13.76 5.08 23.25
CA ARG A 113 12.47 5.67 23.68
C ARG A 113 12.31 7.13 23.27
N VAL A 114 13.40 7.89 23.33
CA VAL A 114 13.44 9.32 22.98
C VAL A 114 13.16 9.59 21.49
N LEU A 115 13.43 8.60 20.61
CA LEU A 115 13.30 8.73 19.17
C LEU A 115 11.98 8.16 18.63
N GLN A 116 11.21 7.44 19.44
CA GLN A 116 9.94 6.84 19.01
C GLN A 116 8.89 7.85 18.48
N PRO A 117 8.81 9.11 18.98
CA PRO A 117 7.89 10.09 18.43
C PRO A 117 8.31 10.66 17.06
N LEU A 118 9.55 10.43 16.62
CA LEU A 118 10.07 10.98 15.38
C LEU A 118 9.65 10.12 14.18
N VAL A 119 9.46 10.78 13.03
CA VAL A 119 9.36 10.10 11.74
C VAL A 119 10.74 9.50 11.41
N PHE A 120 10.77 8.23 11.03
CA PHE A 120 11.96 7.49 10.65
C PHE A 120 11.84 6.93 9.23
N LEU A 121 12.96 6.68 8.58
CA LEU A 121 13.03 5.97 7.31
C LEU A 121 13.13 4.47 7.58
N ASP A 122 12.18 3.69 7.05
CA ASP A 122 12.21 2.23 7.17
C ASP A 122 13.05 1.61 6.05
N MET A 123 14.15 0.95 6.43
CA MET A 123 15.08 0.26 5.53
C MET A 123 15.30 -1.20 5.94
N ARG A 124 14.29 -1.84 6.57
CA ARG A 124 14.36 -3.26 6.97
C ARG A 124 14.29 -4.22 5.77
N GLU A 125 13.59 -3.84 4.71
CA GLU A 125 13.42 -4.68 3.52
C GLU A 125 14.52 -4.45 2.48
N ASP A 126 15.45 -5.40 2.35
CA ASP A 126 16.58 -5.30 1.40
C ASP A 126 16.13 -5.17 -0.05
N LYS A 127 14.99 -5.76 -0.42
CA LYS A 127 14.40 -5.64 -1.77
C LYS A 127 14.03 -4.20 -2.14
N LEU A 128 13.80 -3.34 -1.15
CA LEU A 128 13.47 -1.94 -1.33
C LEU A 128 14.68 -1.01 -1.15
N PHE A 129 15.89 -1.56 -0.99
CA PHE A 129 17.09 -0.80 -0.64
C PHE A 129 17.31 0.40 -1.57
N GLU A 130 17.28 0.20 -2.89
CA GLU A 130 17.51 1.28 -3.87
C GLU A 130 16.49 2.43 -3.75
N GLN A 131 15.21 2.09 -3.57
CA GLN A 131 14.17 3.11 -3.41
C GLN A 131 14.39 3.91 -2.12
N ARG A 132 14.63 3.21 -1.01
CA ARG A 132 14.81 3.85 0.30
C ARG A 132 16.13 4.61 0.38
N TYR A 133 17.15 4.13 -0.31
CA TYR A 133 18.43 4.82 -0.46
C TYR A 133 18.25 6.17 -1.15
N LEU A 134 17.45 6.24 -2.22
CA LEU A 134 17.15 7.51 -2.88
C LEU A 134 16.40 8.47 -1.95
N GLU A 135 15.42 7.98 -1.18
CA GLU A 135 14.73 8.77 -0.15
C GLU A 135 15.72 9.32 0.90
N LEU A 136 16.65 8.48 1.39
CA LEU A 136 17.71 8.89 2.31
C LEU A 136 18.61 9.97 1.71
N LEU A 137 19.00 9.83 0.45
CA LEU A 137 19.87 10.78 -0.24
C LEU A 137 19.20 12.17 -0.34
N HIS A 138 17.90 12.20 -0.65
CA HIS A 138 17.09 13.43 -0.63
C HIS A 138 17.06 14.09 0.75
N LEU A 139 16.94 13.30 1.83
CA LEU A 139 16.98 13.79 3.21
C LEU A 139 18.37 14.32 3.59
N VAL A 140 19.44 13.66 3.15
CA VAL A 140 20.82 14.07 3.38
C VAL A 140 21.12 15.43 2.74
N TYR A 141 20.64 15.66 1.51
CA TYR A 141 20.88 16.90 0.79
C TYR A 141 19.86 18.02 1.05
N ASP A 142 18.85 17.79 1.90
CA ASP A 142 17.71 18.71 2.10
C ASP A 142 16.97 19.04 0.80
N GLU A 143 16.95 18.11 -0.15
CA GLU A 143 16.24 18.24 -1.43
C GLU A 143 14.91 17.47 -1.34
N PRO A 144 13.78 18.11 -0.99
CA PRO A 144 12.52 17.39 -0.82
C PRO A 144 12.05 16.81 -2.16
N ILE A 145 11.70 15.52 -2.15
CA ILE A 145 11.10 14.81 -3.29
C ILE A 145 9.85 15.56 -3.80
N ILE A 146 9.09 16.16 -2.88
CA ILE A 146 7.90 16.94 -3.16
C ILE A 146 8.12 18.39 -2.71
N LYS A 147 8.31 19.31 -3.67
CA LYS A 147 8.45 20.75 -3.39
C LYS A 147 7.08 21.36 -3.16
N LYS A 148 6.84 21.89 -1.95
CA LYS A 148 5.59 22.62 -1.63
C LYS A 148 5.42 23.78 -2.63
N PRO A 149 4.30 23.86 -3.36
CA PRO A 149 4.08 24.95 -4.30
C PRO A 149 3.99 26.28 -3.57
N LYS A 150 4.38 27.37 -4.25
CA LYS A 150 4.13 28.73 -3.74
C LYS A 150 2.63 28.90 -3.51
N LEU A 151 2.27 29.54 -2.40
CA LEU A 151 0.88 29.81 -2.08
C LEU A 151 0.27 30.68 -3.19
N GLY A 152 -0.78 30.17 -3.83
CA GLY A 152 -1.53 30.91 -4.84
C GLY A 152 -2.37 32.02 -4.24
N THR A 153 -2.91 32.90 -5.08
CA THR A 153 -3.88 33.91 -4.66
C THR A 153 -5.22 33.27 -4.34
N LYS A 154 -5.92 33.79 -3.33
CA LYS A 154 -7.28 33.36 -2.99
C LYS A 154 -8.18 33.51 -4.23
N PRO A 155 -8.88 32.45 -4.69
CA PRO A 155 -9.82 32.57 -5.80
C PRO A 155 -10.96 33.53 -5.46
N ILE A 156 -11.43 34.28 -6.46
CA ILE A 156 -12.63 35.10 -6.33
C ILE A 156 -13.83 34.17 -6.46
N PHE A 157 -14.60 34.03 -5.38
CA PHE A 157 -15.84 33.27 -5.36
C PHE A 157 -17.02 34.22 -5.53
N ASP A 158 -17.42 34.48 -6.77
CA ASP A 158 -18.65 35.23 -7.04
C ASP A 158 -19.86 34.30 -6.87
N LYS A 159 -20.91 34.75 -6.18
CA LYS A 159 -22.04 33.92 -5.72
C LYS A 159 -22.98 33.45 -6.85
N GLY A 160 -22.60 33.58 -8.12
CA GLY A 160 -23.48 33.31 -9.27
C GLY A 160 -22.85 32.56 -10.45
N SER A 161 -21.60 32.11 -10.39
CA SER A 161 -20.97 31.34 -11.47
C SER A 161 -20.13 30.19 -10.93
N LEU A 162 -20.57 28.95 -11.19
CA LEU A 162 -19.87 27.72 -10.82
C LEU A 162 -18.53 27.52 -11.55
N PHE A 163 -18.22 28.34 -12.55
CA PHE A 163 -17.00 28.23 -13.35
C PHE A 163 -16.43 29.62 -13.66
N GLY A 164 -15.72 30.21 -12.70
CA GLY A 164 -14.80 31.31 -12.98
C GLY A 164 -13.69 30.82 -13.92
N LYS A 165 -13.48 31.54 -15.04
CA LYS A 165 -12.52 31.22 -16.11
C LYS A 165 -11.16 30.79 -15.52
N MET A 166 -10.84 29.51 -15.65
CA MET A 166 -9.54 28.94 -15.28
C MET A 166 -8.56 29.17 -16.45
N PRO A 167 -7.37 29.77 -16.24
CA PRO A 167 -6.42 30.01 -17.33
C PRO A 167 -5.87 28.67 -17.85
N LEU A 168 -5.96 28.47 -19.17
CA LEU A 168 -5.32 27.36 -19.88
C LEU A 168 -3.80 27.56 -19.83
N LEU A 169 -3.08 26.72 -19.07
CA LEU A 169 -1.63 26.75 -18.99
C LEU A 169 -1.04 25.64 -19.86
N GLY A 170 -0.61 26.05 -21.06
CA GLY A 170 0.32 25.28 -21.88
C GLY A 170 1.66 25.15 -21.17
N ASN A 171 1.99 23.92 -20.76
CA ASN A 171 3.33 23.35 -20.64
C ASN A 171 3.15 21.94 -20.04
N ARG A 172 3.80 20.93 -20.62
CA ARG A 172 3.71 19.50 -20.21
C ARG A 172 3.86 19.27 -18.69
N LYS A 173 4.54 20.17 -17.97
CA LYS A 173 4.69 20.15 -16.51
C LYS A 173 3.43 20.58 -15.76
N ALA A 174 2.73 21.61 -16.25
CA ALA A 174 1.43 22.02 -15.72
C ALA A 174 0.34 20.97 -16.02
N LEU A 175 0.43 20.27 -17.15
CA LEU A 175 -0.43 19.11 -17.44
C LEU A 175 -0.13 17.95 -16.47
N ALA A 176 1.14 17.62 -16.23
CA ALA A 176 1.52 16.59 -15.26
C ALA A 176 1.07 16.94 -13.83
N ASP A 177 1.28 18.19 -13.39
CA ASP A 177 0.83 18.66 -12.07
C ASP A 177 -0.70 18.76 -11.98
N SER A 178 -1.38 19.17 -13.07
CA SER A 178 -2.84 19.16 -13.17
C SER A 178 -3.38 17.73 -13.15
N LEU A 179 -2.75 16.79 -13.85
CA LEU A 179 -3.10 15.37 -13.82
C LEU A 179 -2.86 14.77 -12.44
N LEU A 180 -1.77 15.13 -11.75
CA LEU A 180 -1.46 14.63 -10.41
C LEU A 180 -2.43 15.21 -9.37
N LYS A 181 -2.77 16.50 -9.50
CA LYS A 181 -3.74 17.18 -8.63
C LYS A 181 -5.18 16.75 -8.92
N GLU A 182 -5.55 16.56 -10.18
CA GLU A 182 -6.82 15.98 -10.60
C GLU A 182 -6.91 14.52 -10.15
N ASN A 183 -5.83 13.76 -10.21
CA ASN A 183 -5.78 12.39 -9.71
C ASN A 183 -5.88 12.35 -8.17
N GLN A 184 -5.21 13.25 -7.45
CA GLN A 184 -5.36 13.41 -5.99
C GLN A 184 -6.77 13.84 -5.60
N LEU A 185 -7.36 14.80 -6.32
CA LEU A 185 -8.75 15.23 -6.11
C LEU A 185 -9.74 14.11 -6.47
N ARG A 186 -9.51 13.35 -7.53
CA ARG A 186 -10.29 12.16 -7.93
C ARG A 186 -10.20 11.06 -6.89
N ILE A 187 -9.00 10.75 -6.41
CA ILE A 187 -8.76 9.75 -5.37
C ILE A 187 -9.39 10.20 -4.07
N SER A 188 -9.15 11.44 -3.62
CA SER A 188 -9.76 12.00 -2.41
C SER A 188 -11.28 12.02 -2.49
N LYS A 189 -11.85 12.38 -3.65
CA LYS A 189 -13.29 12.36 -3.89
C LYS A 189 -13.84 10.92 -3.94
N LYS A 190 -13.12 9.96 -4.55
CA LYS A 190 -13.48 8.53 -4.51
C LYS A 190 -13.37 7.93 -3.11
N VAL A 191 -12.33 8.25 -2.33
CA VAL A 191 -12.22 7.85 -0.93
C VAL A 191 -13.39 8.43 -0.17
N HIS A 192 -13.64 9.74 -0.28
CA HIS A 192 -14.76 10.38 0.41
C HIS A 192 -16.11 9.78 0.00
N ASP A 193 -16.40 9.62 -1.29
CA ASP A 193 -17.70 9.11 -1.78
C ASP A 193 -17.88 7.60 -1.60
N ILE A 194 -16.81 6.81 -1.53
CA ILE A 194 -16.91 5.34 -1.44
C ILE A 194 -16.70 4.90 0.01
N VAL A 195 -15.66 5.40 0.68
CA VAL A 195 -15.33 5.05 2.07
C VAL A 195 -16.25 5.77 3.04
N ALA A 196 -16.47 7.10 2.91
CA ALA A 196 -17.33 7.81 3.86
C ALA A 196 -18.81 7.40 3.73
N ASN A 197 -19.31 7.16 2.51
CA ASN A 197 -20.67 6.64 2.34
C ASN A 197 -20.80 5.19 2.86
N SER A 198 -19.79 4.33 2.68
CA SER A 198 -19.83 2.96 3.24
C SER A 198 -19.81 2.99 4.77
N ILE A 199 -18.99 3.84 5.38
CA ILE A 199 -18.98 4.08 6.84
C ILE A 199 -20.32 4.62 7.32
N TYR A 200 -20.90 5.58 6.59
CA TYR A 200 -22.18 6.19 6.93
C TYR A 200 -23.34 5.19 6.85
N SER A 201 -23.38 4.32 5.84
CA SER A 201 -24.35 3.24 5.75
C SER A 201 -24.21 2.23 6.89
N LEU A 202 -22.98 1.89 7.28
CA LEU A 202 -22.71 1.06 8.46
C LEU A 202 -23.14 1.72 9.77
N MET A 203 -22.95 3.03 9.91
CA MET A 203 -23.44 3.78 11.07
C MET A 203 -24.96 3.70 11.18
N ILE A 204 -25.69 3.88 10.06
CA ILE A 204 -27.15 3.77 10.02
C ILE A 204 -27.61 2.34 10.36
N GLU A 205 -26.97 1.32 9.79
CA GLU A 205 -27.32 -0.09 10.05
C GLU A 205 -27.09 -0.49 11.52
N ILE A 206 -26.12 0.13 12.20
CA ILE A 206 -25.86 -0.06 13.64
C ILE A 206 -26.87 0.73 14.49
N GLU A 207 -27.33 1.88 14.04
CA GLU A 207 -28.25 2.76 14.78
C GLU A 207 -29.71 2.27 14.75
N ASP A 208 -30.11 1.56 13.68
CA ASP A 208 -31.48 1.06 13.46
C ASP A 208 -31.74 -0.34 14.07
N GLY A 209 -30.71 -1.03 14.54
CA GLY A 209 -30.79 -2.40 15.12
C GLY A 209 -30.75 -2.44 16.64
N ILE A 210 -31.81 -2.94 17.29
CA ILE A 210 -31.89 -3.09 18.77
C ILE A 210 -30.93 -4.17 19.31
N GLU A 211 -30.33 -4.98 18.43
CA GLU A 211 -29.23 -5.91 18.73
C GLU A 211 -28.15 -5.81 17.65
N ILE A 212 -26.92 -5.46 18.02
CA ILE A 212 -25.80 -5.29 17.10
C ILE A 212 -25.33 -6.66 16.62
N ASP A 213 -25.69 -7.02 15.38
CA ASP A 213 -25.16 -8.19 14.69
C ASP A 213 -23.67 -7.98 14.37
N ARG A 214 -22.81 -8.53 15.23
CA ARG A 214 -21.35 -8.38 15.19
C ARG A 214 -20.74 -8.85 13.86
N GLU A 215 -21.39 -9.81 13.19
CA GLU A 215 -20.92 -10.37 11.93
C GLU A 215 -21.15 -9.38 10.77
N LYS A 216 -22.29 -8.67 10.76
CA LYS A 216 -22.56 -7.60 9.78
C LYS A 216 -21.63 -6.40 9.93
N VAL A 217 -21.27 -6.04 11.16
CA VAL A 217 -20.32 -4.95 11.41
C VAL A 217 -18.92 -5.32 10.90
N LEU A 218 -18.49 -6.56 11.14
CA LEU A 218 -17.21 -7.06 10.65
C LEU A 218 -17.16 -7.12 9.12
N ASP A 219 -18.22 -7.61 8.48
CA ASP A 219 -18.38 -7.62 7.02
C ASP A 219 -18.32 -6.21 6.41
N GLY A 220 -18.98 -5.25 7.05
CA GLY A 220 -18.97 -3.87 6.61
C GLY A 220 -17.59 -3.21 6.73
N LEU A 221 -16.89 -3.47 7.83
CA LEU A 221 -15.52 -3.02 8.04
C LEU A 221 -14.54 -3.65 7.03
N GLU A 222 -14.70 -4.93 6.73
CA GLU A 222 -13.90 -5.63 5.72
C GLU A 222 -14.14 -5.05 4.32
N ASN A 223 -15.40 -4.73 3.99
CA ASN A 223 -15.75 -4.05 2.74
C ASN A 223 -15.14 -2.64 2.63
N ILE A 224 -15.15 -1.86 3.72
CA ILE A 224 -14.48 -0.55 3.78
C ILE A 224 -12.97 -0.71 3.59
N TYR A 225 -12.36 -1.70 4.24
CA TYR A 225 -10.93 -1.98 4.15
C TYR A 225 -10.52 -2.34 2.72
N GLU A 226 -11.24 -3.26 2.06
CA GLU A 226 -10.99 -3.70 0.68
C GLU A 226 -11.13 -2.53 -0.32
N LYS A 227 -12.20 -1.72 -0.19
CA LYS A 227 -12.39 -0.52 -1.02
C LYS A 227 -11.29 0.53 -0.80
N SER A 228 -10.84 0.71 0.44
CA SER A 228 -9.75 1.64 0.78
C SER A 228 -8.41 1.16 0.22
N ARG A 229 -8.17 -0.15 0.29
CA ARG A 229 -7.00 -0.83 -0.26
C ARG A 229 -6.92 -0.66 -1.77
N ASP A 230 -8.02 -0.90 -2.47
CA ASP A 230 -8.07 -0.77 -3.94
C ASP A 230 -7.84 0.67 -4.42
N ILE A 231 -8.28 1.67 -3.66
CA ILE A 231 -8.01 3.08 -3.95
C ILE A 231 -6.52 3.43 -3.72
N ALA A 232 -5.87 2.80 -2.75
CA ALA A 232 -4.44 2.98 -2.48
C ALA A 232 -3.54 2.31 -3.53
N TYR A 233 -3.97 1.17 -4.11
CA TYR A 233 -3.22 0.42 -5.13
C TYR A 233 -3.44 0.91 -6.58
N ASP A 234 -4.19 1.98 -6.81
CA ASP A 234 -4.34 2.65 -8.14
C ASP A 234 -3.03 3.37 -8.58
N LYS A 235 -1.88 3.01 -7.99
CA LYS A 235 -0.52 3.45 -8.33
C LYS A 235 0.46 2.30 -8.11
N SER A 236 1.08 1.77 -9.17
CA SER A 236 2.50 1.37 -9.13
C SER A 236 2.96 0.67 -10.41
N ASP A 237 4.14 1.09 -10.88
CA ASP A 237 5.02 0.40 -11.84
C ASP A 237 5.74 -0.81 -11.21
N PHE A 238 5.05 -1.65 -10.46
CA PHE A 238 5.57 -2.99 -10.14
C PHE A 238 5.35 -3.90 -11.34
N VAL A 239 6.21 -4.91 -11.53
CA VAL A 239 5.88 -6.07 -12.37
C VAL A 239 4.60 -6.65 -11.80
N GLN A 240 3.46 -6.23 -12.34
CA GLN A 240 2.18 -6.64 -11.81
C GLN A 240 2.12 -8.16 -11.93
N PRO A 241 1.74 -8.88 -10.87
CA PRO A 241 1.49 -10.30 -10.98
C PRO A 241 0.53 -10.51 -12.15
N LYS A 242 0.80 -11.52 -12.97
CA LYS A 242 -0.03 -11.77 -14.16
C LYS A 242 -1.45 -12.01 -13.66
N PHE A 243 -2.44 -11.44 -14.33
CA PHE A 243 -3.82 -11.47 -13.87
C PHE A 243 -4.33 -12.89 -13.54
N HIS A 244 -3.90 -13.90 -14.30
CA HIS A 244 -4.23 -15.31 -14.01
C HIS A 244 -3.72 -15.79 -12.64
N ASP A 245 -2.52 -15.37 -12.21
CA ASP A 245 -1.94 -15.75 -10.92
C ASP A 245 -2.72 -15.08 -9.80
N THR A 246 -2.98 -13.77 -9.91
CA THR A 246 -3.80 -13.03 -8.95
C THR A 246 -5.21 -13.61 -8.81
N LEU A 247 -5.80 -14.05 -9.91
CA LEU A 247 -7.12 -14.66 -9.88
C LEU A 247 -7.11 -16.05 -9.23
N SER A 248 -6.08 -16.86 -9.51
CA SER A 248 -5.90 -18.15 -8.84
C SER A 248 -5.77 -17.96 -7.33
N ASP A 249 -4.95 -17.01 -6.88
CA ASP A 249 -4.75 -16.74 -5.46
C ASP A 249 -6.06 -16.28 -4.78
N LEU A 250 -6.77 -15.34 -5.41
CA LEU A 250 -8.05 -14.84 -4.89
C LEU A 250 -9.09 -15.96 -4.77
N LEU A 251 -9.26 -16.78 -5.81
CA LEU A 251 -10.31 -17.79 -5.80
C LEU A 251 -9.94 -18.92 -4.85
N THR A 252 -8.71 -19.41 -4.90
CA THR A 252 -8.27 -20.54 -4.05
C THR A 252 -8.19 -20.15 -2.57
N SER A 253 -8.07 -18.87 -2.20
CA SER A 253 -8.12 -18.43 -0.80
C SER A 253 -9.47 -18.69 -0.11
N PHE A 254 -10.53 -18.97 -0.86
CA PHE A 254 -11.83 -19.39 -0.31
C PHE A 254 -11.95 -20.90 -0.09
N ALA A 255 -10.97 -21.69 -0.57
CA ALA A 255 -10.96 -23.13 -0.36
C ALA A 255 -10.60 -23.47 1.09
N ASN A 256 -11.20 -24.52 1.61
CA ASN A 256 -10.92 -25.09 2.94
C ASN A 256 -11.33 -26.56 2.95
N ASP A 257 -11.28 -27.22 4.12
CA ASP A 257 -11.61 -28.64 4.25
C ASP A 257 -13.03 -29.01 3.79
N SER A 258 -13.96 -28.06 3.77
CA SER A 258 -15.35 -28.25 3.35
C SER A 258 -15.68 -27.72 1.95
N ILE A 259 -14.84 -26.83 1.40
CA ILE A 259 -15.09 -26.15 0.12
C ILE A 259 -13.95 -26.41 -0.85
N LYS A 260 -14.25 -27.13 -1.93
CA LYS A 260 -13.32 -27.38 -3.03
C LYS A 260 -13.57 -26.42 -4.18
N ILE A 261 -12.49 -25.77 -4.65
CA ILE A 261 -12.54 -24.82 -5.75
C ILE A 261 -11.80 -25.41 -6.96
N ILE A 262 -12.48 -25.45 -8.10
CA ILE A 262 -11.97 -26.01 -9.35
C ILE A 262 -11.86 -24.87 -10.36
N LEU A 263 -10.65 -24.63 -10.86
CA LEU A 263 -10.38 -23.62 -11.88
C LEU A 263 -10.07 -24.30 -13.22
N VAL A 264 -10.81 -23.97 -14.26
CA VAL A 264 -10.63 -24.49 -15.63
C VAL A 264 -10.37 -23.33 -16.58
N GLY A 265 -9.29 -23.41 -17.35
CA GLY A 265 -8.98 -22.44 -18.40
C GLY A 265 -8.29 -21.15 -17.93
N ASN A 266 -8.04 -20.95 -16.63
CA ASN A 266 -7.34 -19.77 -16.11
C ASN A 266 -5.87 -19.71 -16.60
N THR A 267 -5.65 -19.17 -17.79
CA THR A 267 -4.34 -19.12 -18.45
C THR A 267 -4.06 -17.71 -18.96
N LYS A 268 -2.76 -17.38 -19.13
CA LYS A 268 -2.33 -16.08 -19.66
C LYS A 268 -3.01 -15.71 -20.99
N GLN A 269 -3.29 -16.69 -21.85
CA GLN A 269 -3.86 -16.46 -23.17
C GLN A 269 -5.31 -15.99 -23.11
N ILE A 270 -6.11 -16.51 -22.16
CA ILE A 270 -7.50 -16.06 -21.98
C ILE A 270 -7.54 -14.57 -21.66
N TRP A 271 -6.62 -14.11 -20.81
CA TRP A 271 -6.64 -12.75 -20.29
C TRP A 271 -5.78 -11.75 -21.08
N ALA A 272 -5.23 -12.15 -22.23
CA ALA A 272 -4.40 -11.27 -23.05
C ALA A 272 -5.17 -10.02 -23.50
N ASN A 273 -4.52 -8.85 -23.51
CA ASN A 273 -5.09 -7.58 -23.99
C ASN A 273 -6.33 -7.07 -23.21
N ILE A 274 -6.59 -7.60 -22.02
CA ILE A 274 -7.58 -7.03 -21.10
C ILE A 274 -6.95 -5.83 -20.41
N ASP A 275 -7.64 -4.69 -20.42
CA ASP A 275 -7.18 -3.50 -19.72
C ASP A 275 -7.33 -3.65 -18.19
N LYS A 276 -6.56 -2.87 -17.44
CA LYS A 276 -6.53 -2.94 -15.98
C LYS A 276 -7.87 -2.60 -15.31
N GLN A 277 -8.71 -1.77 -15.94
CA GLN A 277 -10.03 -1.48 -15.38
C GLN A 277 -10.93 -2.69 -15.47
N LYS A 278 -10.86 -3.45 -16.58
CA LYS A 278 -11.58 -4.72 -16.74
C LYS A 278 -11.08 -5.78 -15.79
N GLU A 279 -9.76 -5.95 -15.65
CA GLU A 279 -9.16 -6.87 -14.67
C GLU A 279 -9.68 -6.60 -13.24
N TYR A 280 -9.66 -5.32 -12.82
CA TYR A 280 -10.14 -4.91 -11.50
C TYR A 280 -11.61 -5.25 -11.28
N LYS A 281 -12.47 -4.89 -12.25
CA LYS A 281 -13.92 -5.17 -12.17
C LYS A 281 -14.21 -6.67 -12.13
N LEU A 282 -13.49 -7.48 -12.91
CA LEU A 282 -13.61 -8.92 -12.90
C LEU A 282 -13.25 -9.50 -11.53
N LYS A 283 -12.15 -9.02 -10.93
CA LYS A 283 -11.75 -9.38 -9.57
C LYS A 283 -12.87 -9.07 -8.56
N THR A 284 -13.45 -7.87 -8.61
CA THR A 284 -14.56 -7.48 -7.73
C THR A 284 -15.79 -8.37 -7.92
N ILE A 285 -16.16 -8.66 -9.17
CA ILE A 285 -17.29 -9.56 -9.48
C ILE A 285 -17.04 -10.94 -8.89
N MET A 286 -15.85 -11.51 -9.11
CA MET A 286 -15.52 -12.87 -8.66
C MET A 286 -15.47 -12.95 -7.13
N GLN A 287 -14.89 -11.95 -6.47
CA GLN A 287 -14.89 -11.85 -5.00
C GLN A 287 -16.31 -11.76 -4.44
N GLU A 288 -17.16 -10.92 -5.01
CA GLU A 288 -18.57 -10.79 -4.60
C GLU A 288 -19.33 -12.12 -4.77
N LEU A 289 -19.09 -12.85 -5.86
CA LEU A 289 -19.70 -14.18 -6.06
C LEU A 289 -19.21 -15.21 -5.03
N MET A 290 -17.92 -15.21 -4.70
CA MET A 290 -17.36 -16.10 -3.66
C MET A 290 -17.86 -15.76 -2.24
N VAL A 291 -18.02 -14.47 -1.93
CA VAL A 291 -18.61 -14.02 -0.66
C VAL A 291 -20.08 -14.45 -0.56
N ASN A 292 -20.85 -14.26 -1.64
CA ASN A 292 -22.26 -14.70 -1.69
C ASN A 292 -22.38 -16.22 -1.54
N MET A 293 -21.49 -16.98 -2.18
CA MET A 293 -21.40 -18.44 -2.01
C MET A 293 -21.19 -18.81 -0.54
N LYS A 294 -20.17 -18.24 0.11
CA LYS A 294 -19.84 -18.56 1.50
C LYS A 294 -20.98 -18.25 2.47
N LYS A 295 -21.70 -17.14 2.25
CA LYS A 295 -22.78 -16.67 3.14
C LYS A 295 -24.10 -17.38 2.93
N HIS A 296 -24.41 -17.81 1.71
CA HIS A 296 -25.79 -18.15 1.34
C HIS A 296 -25.95 -19.51 0.67
N SER A 297 -24.90 -20.07 0.04
CA SER A 297 -25.07 -21.27 -0.79
C SER A 297 -25.03 -22.58 -0.02
N GLY A 298 -24.24 -22.66 1.07
CA GLY A 298 -23.88 -23.93 1.70
C GLY A 298 -23.09 -24.89 0.77
N ALA A 299 -22.52 -24.38 -0.33
CA ALA A 299 -21.87 -25.20 -1.34
C ALA A 299 -20.56 -25.84 -0.82
N THR A 300 -20.29 -27.06 -1.27
CA THR A 300 -19.05 -27.79 -0.98
C THR A 300 -18.12 -27.84 -2.19
N GLN A 301 -18.63 -27.54 -3.38
CA GLN A 301 -17.86 -27.50 -4.62
C GLN A 301 -18.24 -26.28 -5.45
N VAL A 302 -17.21 -25.59 -5.93
CA VAL A 302 -17.34 -24.44 -6.82
C VAL A 302 -16.45 -24.64 -8.03
N LEU A 303 -17.02 -24.49 -9.21
CA LEU A 303 -16.35 -24.53 -10.50
C LEU A 303 -16.30 -23.12 -11.09
N TRP A 304 -15.09 -22.68 -11.41
CA TRP A 304 -14.85 -21.57 -12.31
C TRP A 304 -14.30 -22.09 -13.63
N ARG A 305 -14.93 -21.70 -14.73
CA ARG A 305 -14.44 -21.98 -16.08
C ARG A 305 -14.30 -20.68 -16.85
N PHE A 306 -13.13 -20.50 -17.44
CA PHE A 306 -12.80 -19.36 -18.28
C PHE A 306 -12.55 -19.85 -19.70
N THR A 307 -13.19 -19.23 -20.67
CA THR A 307 -12.99 -19.53 -22.10
C THR A 307 -12.83 -18.24 -22.89
N ARG A 308 -12.10 -18.30 -24.00
CA ARG A 308 -11.96 -17.19 -24.93
C ARG A 308 -12.15 -17.65 -26.35
N SER A 309 -13.02 -16.98 -27.08
CA SER A 309 -13.29 -17.18 -28.49
C SER A 309 -13.08 -15.85 -29.22
N GLY A 310 -11.92 -15.67 -29.83
CA GLY A 310 -11.52 -14.41 -30.45
C GLY A 310 -11.45 -13.26 -29.42
N ASN A 311 -12.34 -12.28 -29.57
CA ASN A 311 -12.42 -11.11 -28.70
C ASN A 311 -13.40 -11.31 -27.53
N GLN A 312 -14.19 -12.37 -27.53
CA GLN A 312 -15.13 -12.64 -26.45
C GLN A 312 -14.46 -13.50 -25.37
N VAL A 313 -14.58 -13.06 -24.13
CA VAL A 313 -14.21 -13.82 -22.94
C VAL A 313 -15.48 -14.21 -22.22
N ASP A 314 -15.58 -15.49 -21.90
CA ASP A 314 -16.68 -16.07 -21.16
C ASP A 314 -16.17 -16.58 -19.81
N VAL A 315 -16.88 -16.20 -18.76
CA VAL A 315 -16.63 -16.57 -17.38
C VAL A 315 -17.85 -17.32 -16.88
N PHE A 316 -17.66 -18.58 -16.53
CA PHE A 316 -18.67 -19.44 -15.95
C PHE A 316 -18.36 -19.69 -14.49
N TYR A 317 -19.32 -19.40 -13.64
CA TYR A 317 -19.34 -19.76 -12.23
C TYR A 317 -20.43 -20.81 -12.02
N GLN A 318 -20.13 -21.86 -11.27
CA GLN A 318 -21.11 -22.84 -10.82
C GLN A 318 -20.79 -23.28 -9.40
N ASP A 319 -21.77 -23.28 -8.51
CA ASP A 319 -21.69 -23.97 -7.23
C ASP A 319 -22.71 -25.11 -7.15
N ASN A 320 -22.54 -25.99 -6.17
CA ASN A 320 -23.46 -27.09 -5.88
C ASN A 320 -24.34 -26.81 -4.64
N GLY A 321 -24.55 -25.55 -4.28
CA GLY A 321 -25.33 -25.15 -3.11
C GLY A 321 -26.84 -25.18 -3.34
N VAL A 322 -27.57 -24.40 -2.54
CA VAL A 322 -29.04 -24.34 -2.59
C VAL A 322 -29.61 -23.68 -3.86
N GLY A 323 -28.79 -22.91 -4.59
CA GLY A 323 -29.21 -22.17 -5.78
C GLY A 323 -30.05 -20.92 -5.50
N MET A 324 -30.73 -20.41 -6.53
CA MET A 324 -31.60 -19.22 -6.46
C MET A 324 -32.90 -19.47 -7.24
N GLU A 325 -34.05 -19.01 -6.72
CA GLU A 325 -35.31 -19.08 -7.47
C GLU A 325 -35.42 -17.95 -8.50
N LYS A 326 -36.04 -18.23 -9.66
CA LYS A 326 -36.15 -17.26 -10.79
C LYS A 326 -36.86 -15.96 -10.42
N ASP A 327 -37.79 -16.00 -9.48
CA ASP A 327 -38.59 -14.85 -9.05
C ASP A 327 -38.03 -14.19 -7.77
N GLN A 328 -36.91 -14.69 -7.24
CA GLN A 328 -36.29 -14.12 -6.06
C GLN A 328 -35.64 -12.78 -6.41
N LEU A 329 -36.01 -11.74 -5.67
CA LEU A 329 -35.39 -10.43 -5.83
C LEU A 329 -33.88 -10.55 -5.60
N LEU A 330 -33.11 -10.11 -6.60
CA LEU A 330 -31.66 -10.06 -6.49
C LEU A 330 -31.26 -9.22 -5.27
N GLY A 331 -30.48 -9.82 -4.38
CA GLY A 331 -29.82 -9.11 -3.28
C GLY A 331 -28.88 -8.02 -3.79
N ASN A 332 -28.48 -7.12 -2.89
CA ASN A 332 -27.62 -5.98 -3.23
C ASN A 332 -26.30 -6.41 -3.89
N GLY A 333 -25.73 -7.54 -3.47
CA GLY A 333 -24.51 -8.11 -4.07
C GLY A 333 -24.66 -8.45 -5.55
N LEU A 334 -25.67 -9.25 -5.91
CA LEU A 334 -25.88 -9.63 -7.32
C LEU A 334 -26.37 -8.48 -8.21
N LYS A 335 -27.10 -7.50 -7.64
CA LYS A 335 -27.40 -6.23 -8.34
C LYS A 335 -26.13 -5.47 -8.67
N ASN A 336 -25.17 -5.42 -7.75
CA ASN A 336 -23.87 -4.79 -7.99
C ASN A 336 -23.06 -5.56 -9.04
N VAL A 337 -23.06 -6.90 -9.00
CA VAL A 337 -22.45 -7.74 -10.05
C VAL A 337 -23.02 -7.41 -11.42
N LYS A 338 -24.36 -7.36 -11.57
CA LYS A 338 -25.01 -6.96 -12.84
C LYS A 338 -24.57 -5.57 -13.30
N LYS A 339 -24.46 -4.60 -12.38
CA LYS A 339 -24.00 -3.24 -12.70
C LYS A 339 -22.55 -3.26 -13.18
N LEU A 340 -21.67 -3.99 -12.50
CA LEU A 340 -20.25 -4.08 -12.87
C LEU A 340 -20.05 -4.74 -14.23
N VAL A 341 -20.80 -5.80 -14.54
CA VAL A 341 -20.77 -6.45 -15.86
C VAL A 341 -21.25 -5.50 -16.97
N LYS A 342 -22.29 -4.71 -16.74
CA LYS A 342 -22.71 -3.69 -17.71
C LYS A 342 -21.60 -2.67 -18.00
N VAL A 343 -20.82 -2.28 -16.99
CA VAL A 343 -19.68 -1.36 -17.22
C VAL A 343 -18.52 -2.04 -17.95
N LEU A 344 -18.46 -3.38 -17.99
CA LEU A 344 -17.55 -4.13 -18.85
C LEU A 344 -18.02 -4.22 -20.32
N ASN A 345 -19.18 -3.62 -20.65
CA ASN A 345 -19.92 -3.88 -21.90
C ASN A 345 -20.16 -5.38 -22.10
N GLY A 346 -20.48 -6.08 -21.01
CA GLY A 346 -20.75 -7.50 -20.99
C GLY A 346 -22.21 -7.83 -20.71
N GLU A 347 -22.53 -9.11 -20.86
CA GLU A 347 -23.81 -9.71 -20.52
C GLU A 347 -23.64 -10.66 -19.34
N ILE A 348 -24.72 -10.86 -18.58
CA ILE A 348 -24.73 -11.77 -17.44
C ILE A 348 -26.06 -12.47 -17.34
N ASP A 349 -25.99 -13.80 -17.30
CA ASP A 349 -27.12 -14.68 -17.15
C ASP A 349 -27.00 -15.51 -15.87
N PHE A 350 -28.12 -15.64 -15.19
CA PHE A 350 -28.26 -16.44 -13.97
C PHE A 350 -29.14 -17.63 -14.31
N SER A 351 -28.65 -18.82 -14.05
CA SER A 351 -29.35 -20.08 -14.22
C SER A 351 -29.07 -21.01 -13.03
N GLY A 352 -29.83 -22.08 -12.90
CA GLY A 352 -29.86 -22.88 -11.68
C GLY A 352 -31.18 -22.70 -10.96
N GLY A 353 -31.64 -23.80 -10.35
CA GLY A 353 -32.89 -23.85 -9.61
C GLY A 353 -32.63 -24.41 -8.22
N LYS A 354 -33.68 -24.40 -7.40
CA LYS A 354 -33.67 -25.03 -6.07
C LYS A 354 -33.08 -26.44 -6.18
N ASP A 355 -32.09 -26.73 -5.36
CA ASP A 355 -31.39 -28.03 -5.23
C ASP A 355 -30.35 -28.38 -6.31
N ASN A 356 -30.08 -27.50 -7.29
CA ASN A 356 -29.06 -27.72 -8.34
C ASN A 356 -27.93 -26.67 -8.34
N GLY A 357 -27.79 -25.92 -7.25
CA GLY A 357 -26.81 -24.84 -7.13
C GLY A 357 -27.08 -23.64 -8.04
N LEU A 358 -26.15 -22.69 -8.01
CA LEU A 358 -26.23 -21.48 -8.83
C LEU A 358 -25.22 -21.54 -9.97
N THR A 359 -25.68 -21.25 -11.18
CA THR A 359 -24.84 -21.10 -12.38
C THR A 359 -24.93 -19.65 -12.87
N ILE A 360 -23.78 -19.03 -13.09
CA ILE A 360 -23.69 -17.67 -13.63
C ILE A 360 -22.77 -17.69 -14.84
N HIS A 361 -23.27 -17.16 -15.95
CA HIS A 361 -22.47 -16.95 -17.16
C HIS A 361 -22.31 -15.44 -17.35
N ILE A 362 -21.06 -15.00 -17.48
CA ILE A 362 -20.70 -13.62 -17.80
C ILE A 362 -19.92 -13.65 -19.10
N SER A 363 -20.30 -12.81 -20.06
CA SER A 363 -19.58 -12.65 -21.32
C SER A 363 -19.21 -11.18 -21.53
N PHE A 364 -18.04 -10.90 -22.09
CA PHE A 364 -17.65 -9.53 -22.44
C PHE A 364 -16.61 -9.50 -23.56
N LEU A 365 -16.51 -8.37 -24.25
CA LEU A 365 -15.57 -8.18 -25.35
C LEU A 365 -14.25 -7.53 -24.89
N VAL A 366 -13.15 -8.00 -25.46
CA VAL A 366 -11.80 -7.46 -25.34
C VAL A 366 -11.46 -6.73 -26.62
N ILE A 367 -11.10 -5.45 -26.51
CA ILE A 367 -10.71 -4.64 -27.66
C ILE A 367 -9.24 -4.95 -27.93
N ILE A 368 -8.94 -5.54 -29.09
CA ILE A 368 -7.57 -5.67 -29.58
C ILE A 368 -7.31 -4.40 -30.40
N ASN A 369 -6.46 -3.52 -29.90
CA ASN A 369 -5.93 -2.45 -30.75
C ASN A 369 -4.90 -3.11 -31.68
N GLU A 370 -5.21 -3.16 -32.97
CA GLU A 370 -4.27 -3.57 -34.03
C GLU A 370 -3.08 -2.61 -34.15
#